data_AF-E4X6S6-F1
#
_entry.id   AF-E4X6S6-F1
#
_cell.length_a   1.000
_cell.length_b   1.000
_cell.length_c   1.000
_cell.angle_alpha   90.00
_cell.angle_beta   90.00
_cell.angle_gamma   90.00
#
_symmetry.space_group_name_H-M   'P 1'
#
loop_
_entity.id
_entity.type
_entity.pdbx_description
1 polymer ?
#
loop_
_entity_poly.entity_id
_entity_poly.type
_entity_poly.pdbx_seq_one_letter_code
_entity_poly.pdbx_strand_id
1 'polypeptide(L)'
;MSDIEIDYAKTLIQLELGHLNENALAKVPGWREDAAKTLEKMANWGTREEDMNFVIARFIKNTTLAEDVDLDEDLRQWELGQQLILRWKFVKHPVVDFSAKLI
;
A
#
# COMPACT_ATOMS: atom_id res chain seq x y z
N MET A 1 10.50 6.83 0.96
CA MET A 1 11.59 5.88 1.29
C MET A 1 12.88 6.66 1.34
N SER A 2 13.67 6.42 2.37
CA SER A 2 15.04 6.91 2.53
C SER A 2 16.02 6.07 1.70
N ASP A 3 17.21 6.62 1.46
CA ASP A 3 18.27 5.92 0.70
C ASP A 3 18.66 4.58 1.34
N ILE A 4 18.65 4.51 2.66
CA ILE A 4 18.92 3.27 3.42
C ILE A 4 17.80 2.24 3.20
N GLU A 5 16.54 2.66 3.22
CA GLU A 5 15.41 1.77 2.95
C GLU A 5 15.42 1.27 1.50
N ILE A 6 15.83 2.12 0.55
CA ILE A 6 16.00 1.74 -0.86
C ILE A 6 17.10 0.68 -0.99
N ASP A 7 18.26 0.90 -0.39
CA ASP A 7 19.38 -0.04 -0.49
C ASP A 7 19.10 -1.35 0.25
N TYR A 8 18.39 -1.30 1.39
CA TYR A 8 17.89 -2.48 2.06
C TYR A 8 16.92 -3.28 1.19
N ALA A 9 15.93 -2.61 0.59
CA ALA A 9 14.96 -3.26 -0.29
C ALA A 9 15.63 -3.91 -1.50
N LYS A 10 16.60 -3.24 -2.15
CA LYS A 10 17.39 -3.80 -3.25
C LYS A 10 18.17 -5.04 -2.82
N THR A 11 18.82 -4.97 -1.65
CA THR A 11 19.60 -6.08 -1.09
C THR A 11 18.70 -7.29 -0.81
N LEU A 12 17.52 -7.05 -0.23
CA LEU A 12 16.56 -8.10 0.10
C LEU A 12 15.98 -8.76 -1.16
N ILE A 13 15.64 -7.97 -2.18
CA ILE A 13 15.20 -8.50 -3.49
C ILE A 13 16.30 -9.35 -4.14
N GLN A 14 17.57 -8.90 -4.10
CA GLN A 14 18.70 -9.66 -4.65
C GLN A 14 18.96 -10.96 -3.90
N LEU A 15 18.86 -10.96 -2.57
CA LEU A 15 18.99 -12.16 -1.73
C LEU A 15 17.89 -13.19 -2.02
N GLU A 16 16.63 -12.75 -2.05
CA GLU A 16 15.49 -13.63 -2.32
C GLU A 16 15.53 -14.18 -3.76
N LEU A 17 15.86 -13.35 -4.75
CA LEU A 17 16.07 -13.80 -6.12
C LEU A 17 17.27 -14.75 -6.25
N GLY A 18 18.35 -14.51 -5.51
CA GLY A 18 19.52 -15.39 -5.43
C GLY A 18 19.15 -16.76 -4.88
N HIS A 19 18.46 -16.81 -3.74
CA HIS A 19 17.94 -18.05 -3.15
C HIS A 19 16.98 -18.79 -4.07
N LEU A 20 16.06 -18.09 -4.74
CA LEU A 20 15.13 -18.69 -5.71
C LEU A 20 15.87 -19.23 -6.95
N ASN A 21 16.88 -18.51 -7.42
CA ASN A 21 17.66 -18.90 -8.58
C ASN A 21 18.55 -20.11 -8.30
N GLU A 22 19.22 -20.17 -7.16
CA GLU A 22 20.08 -21.29 -6.75
C GLU A 22 19.29 -22.57 -6.44
N ASN A 23 18.08 -22.45 -5.87
CA ASN A 23 17.31 -23.61 -5.46
C ASN A 23 16.33 -24.14 -6.50
N ALA A 24 15.61 -23.25 -7.19
CA ALA A 24 14.47 -23.61 -8.05
C ALA A 24 14.67 -23.22 -9.53
N LEU A 25 15.05 -21.96 -9.84
CA LEU A 25 15.07 -21.49 -11.23
C LEU A 25 16.27 -22.03 -12.04
N ALA A 26 17.39 -22.37 -11.40
CA ALA A 26 18.53 -23.01 -12.09
C ALA A 26 18.19 -24.43 -12.59
N LYS A 27 17.19 -25.09 -11.99
CA LYS A 27 16.77 -26.46 -12.35
C LYS A 27 15.67 -26.49 -13.41
N VAL A 28 15.10 -25.33 -13.78
CA VAL A 28 13.99 -25.23 -14.72
C VAL A 28 14.29 -24.15 -15.78
N PRO A 29 14.83 -24.51 -16.95
CA PRO A 29 15.15 -23.56 -18.01
C PRO A 29 13.91 -22.79 -18.49
N GLY A 30 14.02 -21.46 -18.63
CA GLY A 30 12.98 -20.59 -19.19
C GLY A 30 12.05 -19.88 -18.19
N TRP A 31 12.09 -20.24 -16.90
CA TRP A 31 11.14 -19.71 -15.91
C TRP A 31 11.51 -18.35 -15.29
N ARG A 32 12.65 -17.76 -15.67
CA ARG A 32 13.10 -16.47 -15.11
C ARG A 32 12.14 -15.32 -15.42
N GLU A 33 11.65 -15.25 -16.65
CA GLU A 33 10.69 -14.21 -17.06
C GLU A 33 9.33 -14.40 -16.38
N ASP A 34 8.90 -15.64 -16.17
CA ASP A 34 7.62 -15.94 -15.51
C ASP A 34 7.69 -15.72 -13.99
N ALA A 35 8.85 -15.97 -13.37
CA ALA A 35 9.09 -15.63 -11.97
C ALA A 35 9.06 -14.11 -11.76
N ALA A 36 9.69 -13.33 -12.66
CA ALA A 36 9.64 -11.87 -12.61
C ALA A 36 8.21 -11.33 -12.74
N LYS A 37 7.41 -11.85 -13.69
CA LYS A 37 5.99 -11.52 -13.83
C LYS A 37 5.16 -11.92 -12.61
N THR A 38 5.48 -13.04 -11.97
CA THR A 38 4.78 -13.50 -10.77
C THR A 38 5.09 -12.62 -9.57
N LEU A 39 6.35 -12.21 -9.39
CA LEU A 39 6.75 -11.26 -8.36
C LEU A 39 6.10 -9.90 -8.55
N GLU A 40 6.02 -9.40 -9.78
CA GLU A 40 5.32 -8.16 -10.11
C GLU A 40 3.82 -8.25 -9.79
N LYS A 41 3.17 -9.39 -10.11
CA LYS A 41 1.78 -9.66 -9.71
C LYS A 41 1.60 -9.71 -8.20
N MET A 42 2.52 -10.35 -7.47
CA MET A 42 2.47 -10.43 -6.00
C MET A 42 2.65 -9.05 -5.34
N ALA A 43 3.54 -8.21 -5.87
CA ALA A 43 3.70 -6.83 -5.40
C ALA A 43 2.41 -6.00 -5.57
N ASN A 44 1.71 -6.22 -6.70
CA ASN A 44 0.42 -5.59 -6.97
C ASN A 44 -0.75 -6.17 -6.15
N TRP A 45 -0.61 -7.37 -5.59
CA TRP A 45 -1.58 -7.94 -4.64
C TRP A 45 -1.46 -7.34 -3.25
N GLY A 46 -0.24 -7.13 -2.75
CA GLY A 46 -0.03 -6.51 -1.43
C GLY A 46 -0.60 -5.10 -1.33
N THR A 47 -0.43 -4.29 -2.38
CA THR A 47 -1.00 -2.93 -2.45
C THR A 47 -2.53 -2.93 -2.44
N ARG A 48 -3.17 -3.96 -2.99
CA ARG A 48 -4.63 -4.08 -3.05
C ARG A 48 -5.24 -4.54 -1.72
N GLU A 49 -4.52 -5.34 -0.95
CA GLU A 49 -4.93 -5.72 0.41
C GLU A 49 -4.73 -4.58 1.41
N GLU A 50 -3.62 -3.83 1.32
CA GLU A 50 -3.36 -2.68 2.19
C GLU A 50 -4.44 -1.61 2.11
N ASP A 51 -4.93 -1.31 0.91
CA ASP A 51 -6.01 -0.34 0.68
C ASP A 51 -7.34 -0.76 1.35
N MET A 52 -7.51 -2.04 1.67
CA MET A 52 -8.71 -2.59 2.29
C MET A 52 -8.64 -2.65 3.83
N ASN A 53 -7.47 -2.41 4.43
CA ASN A 53 -7.28 -2.43 5.87
C ASN A 53 -8.09 -1.32 6.56
N PHE A 54 -8.72 -1.66 7.69
CA PHE A 54 -9.37 -0.65 8.53
C PHE A 54 -8.35 0.04 9.42
N VAL A 55 -8.41 1.36 9.46
CA VAL A 55 -7.57 2.23 10.29
C VAL A 55 -8.42 3.20 11.08
N ILE A 56 -7.91 3.66 12.22
CA ILE A 56 -8.53 4.73 13.01
C ILE A 56 -7.86 6.05 12.63
N ALA A 57 -8.66 7.01 12.19
CA ALA A 57 -8.19 8.32 11.77
C ALA A 57 -8.87 9.44 12.55
N ARG A 58 -8.09 10.42 13.03
CA ARG A 58 -8.61 11.70 13.54
C ARG A 58 -8.40 12.80 12.51
N PHE A 59 -9.47 13.48 12.16
CA PHE A 59 -9.43 14.63 11.26
C PHE A 59 -8.99 15.89 11.99
N ILE A 60 -8.00 16.58 11.43
CA ILE A 60 -7.35 17.79 11.98
C ILE A 60 -7.86 19.05 11.26
N LYS A 61 -8.63 18.88 10.18
CA LYS A 61 -9.35 19.93 9.45
C LYS A 61 -10.65 19.33 8.92
N ASN A 62 -11.58 20.17 8.49
CA ASN A 62 -12.74 19.70 7.75
C ASN A 62 -12.27 19.13 6.40
N THR A 63 -12.69 17.92 6.09
CA THR A 63 -12.26 17.17 4.90
C THR A 63 -13.48 16.74 4.11
N THR A 64 -13.44 16.95 2.80
CA THR A 64 -14.45 16.45 1.88
C THR A 64 -13.78 15.60 0.82
N LEU A 65 -14.21 14.35 0.70
CA LEU A 65 -13.74 13.47 -0.37
C LEU A 65 -14.35 13.87 -1.72
N ALA A 66 -13.61 13.57 -2.79
CA ALA A 66 -14.07 13.78 -4.15
C ALA A 66 -15.30 12.91 -4.48
N GLU A 67 -16.09 13.35 -5.45
CA GLU A 67 -17.38 12.73 -5.80
C GLU A 67 -17.25 11.33 -6.42
N ASP A 68 -16.07 11.01 -6.95
CA ASP A 68 -15.72 9.73 -7.57
C ASP A 68 -15.40 8.63 -6.54
N VAL A 69 -15.39 8.96 -5.25
CA VAL A 69 -15.19 7.98 -4.18
C VAL A 69 -16.49 7.21 -3.92
N ASP A 70 -16.41 5.89 -4.03
CA ASP A 70 -17.48 4.93 -3.73
C ASP A 70 -17.79 4.88 -2.21
N LEU A 71 -18.42 5.95 -1.74
CA LEU A 71 -18.97 6.19 -0.41
C LEU A 71 -20.28 6.96 -0.57
N ASP A 72 -21.24 6.73 0.33
CA ASP A 72 -22.46 7.54 0.43
C ASP A 72 -22.08 9.01 0.62
N GLU A 73 -22.83 9.94 0.01
CA GLU A 73 -22.55 11.37 0.06
C GLU A 73 -22.42 11.89 1.50
N ASP A 74 -23.27 11.41 2.40
CA ASP A 74 -23.26 11.75 3.82
C ASP A 74 -21.98 11.29 4.55
N LEU A 75 -21.26 10.32 3.98
CA LEU A 75 -20.01 9.77 4.51
C LEU A 75 -18.76 10.41 3.89
N ARG A 76 -18.91 11.38 2.98
CA ARG A 76 -17.78 12.07 2.31
C ARG A 76 -17.31 13.31 3.05
N GLN A 77 -18.08 13.81 4.02
CA GLN A 77 -17.75 15.00 4.80
C GLN A 77 -17.36 14.61 6.23
N TRP A 78 -16.17 15.05 6.66
CA TRP A 78 -15.65 14.77 7.98
C TRP A 78 -15.21 16.04 8.69
N GLU A 79 -15.56 16.15 9.96
CA GLU A 79 -15.38 17.35 10.76
C GLU A 79 -14.06 17.36 11.53
N LEU A 80 -13.59 18.58 11.83
CA LEU A 80 -12.47 18.79 12.74
C LEU A 80 -12.67 18.05 14.08
N GLY A 81 -11.70 17.20 14.44
CA GLY A 81 -11.68 16.44 15.68
C GLY A 81 -12.42 15.10 15.63
N GLN A 82 -13.18 14.85 14.56
CA GLN A 82 -13.90 13.59 14.37
C GLN A 82 -12.91 12.42 14.26
N GLN A 83 -13.29 11.28 14.86
CA GLN A 83 -12.52 10.04 14.84
C GLN A 83 -13.36 8.95 14.19
N LEU A 84 -12.85 8.36 13.11
CA LEU A 84 -13.57 7.37 12.32
C LEU A 84 -12.71 6.14 12.07
N ILE A 85 -13.36 4.97 12.00
CA ILE A 85 -12.76 3.73 11.54
C ILE A 85 -13.12 3.58 10.07
N LEU A 86 -12.13 3.70 9.18
CA LEU A 86 -12.32 3.73 7.73
C LEU A 86 -11.30 2.82 7.05
N ARG A 87 -11.59 2.41 5.82
CA ARG A 87 -10.60 1.71 5.00
C ARG A 87 -9.46 2.67 4.62
N TRP A 88 -8.22 2.17 4.60
CA TRP A 88 -7.04 2.96 4.26
C TRP A 88 -7.19 3.71 2.94
N LYS A 89 -7.82 3.10 1.92
CA LYS A 89 -8.08 3.77 0.63
C LYS A 89 -8.75 5.14 0.74
N PHE A 90 -9.58 5.38 1.76
CA PHE A 90 -10.29 6.65 1.96
C PHE A 90 -9.49 7.65 2.80
N VAL A 91 -8.61 7.16 3.66
CA VAL A 91 -7.85 7.97 4.63
C VAL A 91 -6.45 8.33 4.11
N LYS A 92 -5.95 7.60 3.11
CA LYS A 92 -4.62 7.77 2.53
C LYS A 92 -4.33 9.22 2.13
N HIS A 93 -5.20 9.83 1.33
CA HIS A 93 -5.01 11.23 0.90
C HIS A 93 -5.08 12.21 2.09
N PRO A 94 -6.10 12.17 2.96
CA PRO A 94 -6.14 13.00 4.17
C PRO A 94 -4.91 12.86 5.10
N VAL A 95 -4.28 11.68 5.17
CA VAL A 95 -3.07 11.48 5.98
C VAL A 95 -1.84 12.07 5.30
N VAL A 96 -1.71 11.88 3.98
CA VAL A 96 -0.59 12.41 3.19
C VAL A 96 -0.61 13.95 3.13
N ASP A 97 -1.79 14.56 3.08
CA ASP A 97 -1.97 16.02 3.04
C ASP A 97 -2.05 16.68 4.44
N PHE A 98 -1.89 15.90 5.52
CA PHE A 98 -1.97 16.31 6.92
C PHE A 98 -3.34 16.85 7.37
N SER A 99 -4.43 16.54 6.67
CA SER A 99 -5.80 16.82 7.11
C SER A 99 -6.33 15.77 8.10
N ALA A 100 -5.68 14.62 8.22
CA ALA A 100 -5.95 13.59 9.20
C ALA A 100 -4.65 12.99 9.78
N LYS A 101 -4.76 12.34 10.95
CA LYS A 101 -3.71 11.51 11.54
C LYS A 101 -4.23 10.14 11.91
N LEU A 102 -3.38 9.13 11.79
CA LEU A 102 -3.64 7.80 12.32
C LEU A 102 -3.48 7.79 13.85
N ILE A 103 -4.26 6.96 14.56
CA ILE A 103 -4.23 6.79 16.02
C ILE A 103 -4.18 5.31 16.38
#